data_AF-A0A4Q0UAQ6-F1
#
_entry.id   AF-A0A4Q0UAQ6-F1
#
_cell.length_a   1.000
_cell.length_b   1.000
_cell.length_c   1.000
_cell.angle_alpha   90.00
_cell.angle_beta   90.00
_cell.angle_gamma   90.00
#
_symmetry.space_group_name_H-M   'P 1'
#
loop_
_entity.id
_entity.type
_entity.pdbx_description
1 polymer ?
#
loop_
_entity_poly.entity_id
_entity_poly.type
_entity_poly.pdbx_seq_one_letter_code
_entity_poly.pdbx_strand_id
1 'polypeptide(L)'
;MVNRVLIRMKVVQMLYSYLLTRNQFKIQDAPANPTKDQSFAYSVYIDSLLLMLELSGYRVAPDQVKLAIPVNPRLNQSGIIRALAANDDIRTIINRSNSSIKNFDSALSDIYNAVISSDLYKKYLRARNRGVKEDVQFWTVMFKTVIEKSAAFQQSARKSDSFTLNGMELGIENLIKTLEEFDGEHSGFAEARNSLDRSLGKAYQLYHALLTLPVEITRYYDLQLDNARNKYLPTNQDLNPDTRLIDNRLVKLIAENESIRAYADEHPGEWTDDTDLLAHLLKRILESDEYKQYMELPATDLNDDCDFWRQVMKSIILPDDDFAEVLESKSVYWNDDLDIMGTFALKTLRKFASASGKDPVLPQYKDDEDARFGADLFVNVVEHYDEYRDMVHHYVDNQAWDSERLAFMDVVIMATAIAEMLNYPQIPIPVTLNEYIEIANSYSTPRSGKFINGVLFSIINHLKEEGRLVRNN
;
A
#
# COMPACT_ATOMS: atom_id res chain seq x y z
N MET A 1 6.87 -9.44 -16.29
CA MET A 1 5.90 -8.48 -16.86
C MET A 1 5.76 -7.31 -15.92
N VAL A 2 5.39 -7.58 -14.66
CA VAL A 2 5.56 -6.65 -13.54
C VAL A 2 7.03 -6.24 -13.50
N ASN A 3 7.30 -5.04 -13.99
CA ASN A 3 8.64 -4.45 -14.02
C ASN A 3 8.79 -3.48 -12.84
N ARG A 4 10.01 -3.01 -12.59
CA ARG A 4 10.27 -2.09 -11.49
C ARG A 4 9.50 -0.77 -11.59
N VAL A 5 9.10 -0.35 -12.79
CA VAL A 5 8.26 0.85 -13.00
C VAL A 5 6.89 0.66 -12.33
N LEU A 6 6.17 -0.41 -12.70
CA LEU A 6 4.87 -0.74 -12.11
C LEU A 6 4.97 -0.96 -10.60
N ILE A 7 6.03 -1.65 -10.15
CA ILE A 7 6.23 -1.92 -8.72
C ILE A 7 6.37 -0.62 -7.94
N ARG A 8 7.21 0.32 -8.39
CA ARG A 8 7.38 1.63 -7.73
C ARG A 8 6.07 2.39 -7.63
N MET A 9 5.31 2.42 -8.71
CA MET A 9 4.01 3.08 -8.77
C MET A 9 3.04 2.51 -7.74
N LYS A 10 2.86 1.18 -7.71
CA LYS A 10 2.00 0.52 -6.71
C LYS A 10 2.50 0.71 -5.28
N VAL A 11 3.82 0.68 -5.06
CA VAL A 11 4.42 0.96 -3.75
C VAL A 11 4.11 2.39 -3.30
N VAL A 12 4.28 3.40 -4.16
CA VAL A 12 3.95 4.79 -3.84
C VAL A 12 2.46 4.96 -3.54
N GLN A 13 1.57 4.37 -4.33
CA GLN A 13 0.12 4.41 -4.09
C GLN A 13 -0.23 3.81 -2.72
N MET A 14 0.30 2.62 -2.41
CA MET A 14 0.03 1.95 -1.13
C MET A 14 0.65 2.70 0.04
N LEU A 15 1.86 3.25 -0.12
CA LEU A 15 2.49 4.11 0.89
C LEU A 15 1.68 5.38 1.10
N TYR A 16 1.15 6.01 0.07
CA TYR A 16 0.31 7.20 0.23
C TYR A 16 -0.93 6.88 1.07
N SER A 17 -1.69 5.85 0.71
CA SER A 17 -2.88 5.41 1.46
C SER A 17 -2.53 5.02 2.90
N TYR A 18 -1.45 4.25 3.08
CA TYR A 18 -0.99 3.82 4.39
C TYR A 18 -0.51 5.00 5.23
N LEU A 19 0.31 5.91 4.69
CA LEU A 19 0.91 7.01 5.44
C LEU A 19 -0.10 8.14 5.73
N LEU A 20 -1.14 8.30 4.91
CA LEU A 20 -2.23 9.23 5.17
C LEU A 20 -3.08 8.79 6.37
N THR A 21 -3.19 7.48 6.58
CA THR A 21 -3.92 6.86 7.70
C THR A 21 -3.02 6.53 8.89
N ARG A 22 -1.72 6.32 8.66
CA ARG A 22 -0.69 6.14 9.69
C ARG A 22 -0.60 7.42 10.50
N ASN A 23 -1.19 7.42 11.68
CA ASN A 23 -0.98 8.50 12.61
C ASN A 23 -0.12 8.03 13.78
N GLN A 24 0.74 8.95 14.18
CA GLN A 24 1.52 8.89 15.40
C GLN A 24 0.59 8.54 16.56
N PHE A 25 1.10 7.90 17.61
CA PHE A 25 0.34 7.68 18.84
C PHE A 25 -0.29 9.02 19.27
N LYS A 26 -1.59 9.22 18.99
CA LYS A 26 -2.26 10.50 19.20
C LYS A 26 -2.83 10.52 20.60
N ILE A 27 -2.35 11.45 21.40
CA ILE A 27 -2.95 11.71 22.70
C ILE A 27 -4.15 12.63 22.52
N GLN A 28 -5.16 12.49 23.37
CA GLN A 28 -6.31 13.38 23.38
C GLN A 28 -5.88 14.78 23.84
N ASP A 29 -6.49 15.82 23.27
CA ASP A 29 -6.28 17.20 23.70
C ASP A 29 -6.90 17.48 25.08
N ALA A 30 -6.34 18.46 25.79
CA ALA A 30 -6.94 18.96 27.01
C ALA A 30 -8.32 19.59 26.71
N PRO A 31 -9.37 19.28 27.50
CA PRO A 31 -10.68 19.88 27.32
C PRO A 31 -10.64 21.41 27.48
N ALA A 32 -11.28 22.15 26.58
CA ALA A 32 -11.19 23.61 26.53
C ALA A 32 -11.91 24.34 27.69
N ASN A 33 -13.06 23.83 28.13
CA ASN A 33 -13.84 24.35 29.27
C ASN A 33 -14.31 23.18 30.15
N PRO A 34 -13.39 22.56 30.91
CA PRO A 34 -13.70 21.30 31.57
C PRO A 34 -14.54 21.47 32.83
N THR A 35 -15.47 20.53 33.04
CA THR A 35 -16.02 20.28 34.38
C THR A 35 -14.92 19.75 35.31
N LYS A 36 -15.21 19.67 36.62
CA LYS A 36 -14.29 19.05 37.59
C LYS A 36 -13.94 17.60 37.20
N ASP A 37 -14.95 16.84 36.78
CA ASP A 37 -14.79 15.45 36.30
C ASP A 37 -13.89 15.38 35.06
N GLN A 38 -14.10 16.27 34.07
CA GLN A 38 -13.29 16.29 32.84
C GLN A 38 -11.84 16.71 33.09
N SER A 39 -11.62 17.69 33.97
CA SER A 39 -10.28 18.10 34.39
C SER A 39 -9.52 16.96 35.05
N PHE A 40 -10.19 16.25 35.97
CA PHE A 40 -9.58 15.13 36.67
C PHE A 40 -9.37 13.92 35.75
N ALA A 41 -10.32 13.63 34.86
CA ALA A 41 -10.20 12.58 33.86
C ALA A 41 -8.98 12.78 32.95
N TYR A 42 -8.76 14.00 32.47
CA TYR A 42 -7.58 14.31 31.65
C TYR A 42 -6.27 14.11 32.42
N SER A 43 -6.22 14.50 33.70
CA SER A 43 -5.05 14.25 34.56
C SER A 43 -4.79 12.75 34.75
N VAL A 44 -5.82 11.96 35.05
CA VAL A 44 -5.71 10.49 35.19
C VAL A 44 -5.28 9.83 33.88
N TYR A 45 -5.79 10.31 32.75
CA TYR A 45 -5.41 9.84 31.41
C TYR A 45 -3.91 10.03 31.14
N ILE A 46 -3.40 11.26 31.32
CA ILE A 46 -1.98 11.57 31.12
C ILE A 46 -1.10 10.80 32.12
N ASP A 47 -1.48 10.77 33.40
CA ASP A 47 -0.73 10.01 34.41
C ASP A 47 -0.67 8.52 34.08
N SER A 48 -1.74 7.96 33.53
CA SER A 48 -1.76 6.55 33.13
C SER A 48 -0.83 6.27 31.94
N LEU A 49 -0.75 7.18 30.96
CA LEU A 49 0.22 7.09 29.85
C LEU A 49 1.66 7.17 30.36
N LEU A 50 1.95 8.09 31.28
CA LEU A 50 3.28 8.19 31.88
C LEU A 50 3.61 6.95 32.74
N LEU A 51 2.64 6.45 33.50
CA LEU A 51 2.79 5.23 34.29
C LEU A 51 3.09 4.02 33.40
N MET A 52 2.50 3.91 32.21
CA MET A 52 2.87 2.87 31.21
C MET A 52 4.35 2.92 30.85
N LEU A 53 4.89 4.12 30.62
CA LEU A 53 6.31 4.32 30.33
C LEU A 53 7.18 3.89 31.51
N GLU A 54 6.83 4.32 32.73
CA GLU A 54 7.59 3.98 33.94
C GLU A 54 7.62 2.47 34.22
N LEU A 55 6.45 1.82 34.15
CA LEU A 55 6.32 0.37 34.33
C LEU A 55 7.05 -0.43 33.24
N SER A 56 7.37 0.22 32.12
CA SER A 56 8.16 -0.33 31.01
C SER A 56 9.64 0.05 31.09
N GLY A 57 10.06 0.77 32.14
CA GLY A 57 11.45 1.13 32.39
C GLY A 57 11.92 2.38 31.65
N TYR A 58 11.01 3.17 31.09
CA TYR A 58 11.32 4.50 30.57
C TYR A 58 11.34 5.53 31.71
N ARG A 59 12.25 6.50 31.61
CA ARG A 59 12.33 7.58 32.59
C ARG A 59 11.46 8.75 32.19
N VAL A 60 10.50 9.10 33.04
CA VAL A 60 9.59 10.24 32.84
C VAL A 60 9.90 11.44 33.74
N ALA A 61 10.84 11.30 34.68
CA ALA A 61 11.31 12.39 35.54
C ALA A 61 12.79 12.22 35.94
N PRO A 62 13.55 13.31 36.17
CA PRO A 62 14.94 13.24 36.64
C PRO A 62 15.08 12.65 38.05
N ASP A 63 14.09 12.89 38.91
CA ASP A 63 13.98 12.47 40.31
C ASP A 63 13.23 11.14 40.48
N GLN A 64 13.02 10.39 39.39
CA GLN A 64 12.22 9.17 39.36
C GLN A 64 12.71 8.11 40.36
N VAL A 65 11.75 7.51 41.08
CA VAL A 65 11.99 6.38 41.98
C VAL A 65 12.42 5.17 41.16
N LYS A 66 13.61 4.61 41.46
CA LYS A 66 14.06 3.38 40.83
C LYS A 66 13.19 2.21 41.29
N LEU A 67 12.61 1.49 40.34
CA LEU A 67 11.97 0.21 40.59
C LEU A 67 12.98 -0.78 41.23
N ALA A 68 12.57 -1.40 42.33
CA ALA A 68 13.41 -2.36 43.05
C ALA A 68 13.68 -3.65 42.25
N ILE A 69 12.75 -4.03 41.37
CA ILE A 69 12.86 -5.19 40.49
C ILE A 69 13.15 -4.68 39.06
N PRO A 70 14.19 -5.22 38.39
CA PRO A 70 14.51 -4.82 37.02
C PRO A 70 13.33 -5.02 36.07
N VAL A 71 13.11 -4.04 35.18
CA VAL A 71 12.08 -4.16 34.15
C VAL A 71 12.52 -5.15 33.09
N ASN A 72 11.62 -6.07 32.73
CA ASN A 72 11.89 -7.00 31.64
C ASN A 72 12.07 -6.20 30.33
N PRO A 73 13.20 -6.35 29.61
CA PRO A 73 13.47 -5.60 28.38
C PRO A 73 12.35 -5.72 27.34
N ARG A 74 11.57 -6.81 27.38
CA ARG A 74 10.43 -7.03 26.48
C ARG A 74 9.31 -6.00 26.62
N LEU A 75 9.10 -5.42 27.80
CA LEU A 75 8.12 -4.34 27.98
C LEU A 75 8.62 -3.05 27.34
N ASN A 76 9.89 -2.71 27.58
CA ASN A 76 10.53 -1.53 27.01
C ASN A 76 10.53 -1.55 25.47
N GLN A 77 10.79 -2.73 24.89
CA GLN A 77 10.87 -2.90 23.44
C GLN A 77 9.51 -3.03 22.73
N SER A 78 8.40 -3.05 23.48
CA SER A 78 7.05 -3.16 22.90
C SER A 78 6.75 -1.98 21.96
N GLY A 79 5.99 -2.24 20.90
CA GLY A 79 5.75 -1.26 19.84
C GLY A 79 5.01 -0.03 20.37
N ILE A 80 4.02 -0.25 21.23
CA ILE A 80 3.22 0.81 21.84
C ILE A 80 4.03 1.72 22.78
N ILE A 81 4.95 1.15 23.57
CA ILE A 81 5.78 1.93 24.49
C ILE A 81 6.81 2.76 23.73
N ARG A 82 7.41 2.20 22.68
CA ARG A 82 8.31 2.97 21.80
C ARG A 82 7.60 4.13 21.11
N ALA A 83 6.38 3.89 20.60
CA ALA A 83 5.57 4.93 19.97
C ALA A 83 5.17 6.02 20.97
N LEU A 84 4.74 5.63 22.17
CA LEU A 84 4.39 6.57 23.24
C LEU A 84 5.59 7.40 23.71
N ALA A 85 6.77 6.80 23.85
CA ALA A 85 8.00 7.50 24.25
C ALA A 85 8.56 8.43 23.16
N ALA A 86 8.21 8.17 21.90
CA ALA A 86 8.58 9.00 20.76
C ALA A 86 7.62 10.18 20.53
N ASN A 87 6.42 10.17 21.10
CA ASN A 87 5.42 11.23 20.92
C ASN A 87 5.91 12.58 21.51
N ASP A 88 5.80 13.65 20.71
CA ASP A 88 6.31 14.98 21.07
C ASP A 88 5.51 15.66 22.19
N ASP A 89 4.20 15.44 22.26
CA ASP A 89 3.38 15.98 23.33
C ASP A 89 3.73 15.33 24.67
N ILE A 90 3.94 14.00 24.69
CA ILE A 90 4.41 13.26 25.86
C ILE A 90 5.79 13.74 26.30
N ARG A 91 6.72 13.93 25.36
CA ARG A 91 8.05 14.51 25.66
C ARG A 91 7.94 15.92 26.24
N THR A 92 7.03 16.73 25.71
CA THR A 92 6.75 18.08 26.21
C THR A 92 6.18 18.04 27.63
N ILE A 93 5.25 17.12 27.91
CA ILE A 93 4.67 16.89 29.23
C ILE A 93 5.75 16.46 30.24
N ILE A 94 6.63 15.52 29.87
CA ILE A 94 7.76 15.06 30.67
C ILE A 94 8.69 16.23 31.04
N ASN A 95 9.04 17.07 30.07
CA ASN A 95 9.98 18.17 30.26
C ASN A 95 9.44 19.30 31.14
N ARG A 96 8.12 19.52 31.20
CA ARG A 96 7.51 20.62 31.95
C ARG A 96 7.54 20.45 33.48
N SER A 97 8.09 19.35 34.01
CA SER A 97 8.38 19.14 35.45
C SER A 97 7.20 19.24 36.43
N ASN A 98 5.97 19.36 35.93
CA ASN A 98 4.73 19.60 36.69
C ASN A 98 3.69 18.47 36.51
N SER A 99 4.11 17.29 36.06
CA SER A 99 3.21 16.15 35.86
C SER A 99 2.69 15.64 37.22
N SER A 100 1.37 15.43 37.30
CA SER A 100 0.69 14.81 38.44
C SER A 100 1.17 13.38 38.73
N ILE A 101 1.94 12.77 37.81
CA ILE A 101 2.57 11.47 37.96
C ILE A 101 3.38 11.32 39.26
N LYS A 102 3.93 12.40 39.82
CA LYS A 102 4.61 12.37 41.12
C LYS A 102 3.71 11.84 42.26
N ASN A 103 2.39 11.97 42.12
CA ASN A 103 1.44 11.38 43.07
C ASN A 103 1.50 9.84 43.08
N PHE A 104 1.96 9.24 41.98
CA PHE A 104 2.15 7.79 41.82
C PHE A 104 3.55 7.31 42.16
N ASP A 105 4.56 8.17 42.35
CA ASP A 105 5.94 7.76 42.71
C ASP A 105 5.97 6.80 43.91
N SER A 106 5.20 7.14 44.97
CA SER A 106 5.10 6.31 46.17
C SER A 106 4.37 4.97 45.94
N ALA A 107 3.54 4.90 44.90
CA ALA A 107 2.73 3.73 44.55
C ALA A 107 3.37 2.89 43.43
N LEU A 108 4.36 3.42 42.72
CA LEU A 108 4.94 2.83 41.51
C LEU A 108 5.47 1.42 41.76
N SER A 109 6.18 1.21 42.87
CA SER A 109 6.72 -0.11 43.22
C SER A 109 5.62 -1.13 43.52
N ASP A 110 4.54 -0.73 44.21
CA ASP A 110 3.42 -1.60 44.54
C ASP A 110 2.59 -1.96 43.30
N ILE A 111 2.36 -0.98 42.42
CA ILE A 111 1.71 -1.19 41.13
C ILE A 111 2.54 -2.14 40.28
N TYR A 112 3.87 -1.92 40.19
CA TYR A 112 4.75 -2.79 39.43
C TYR A 112 4.76 -4.23 39.98
N ASN A 113 4.78 -4.40 41.30
CA ASN A 113 4.66 -5.71 41.95
C ASN A 113 3.34 -6.41 41.60
N ALA A 114 2.22 -5.68 41.56
CA ALA A 114 0.93 -6.21 41.15
C ALA A 114 0.96 -6.65 39.67
N VAL A 115 1.55 -5.85 38.79
CA VAL A 115 1.70 -6.17 37.36
C VAL A 115 2.50 -7.45 37.18
N ILE A 116 3.70 -7.57 37.74
CA ILE A 116 4.58 -8.74 37.52
C ILE A 116 4.03 -10.03 38.16
N SER A 117 3.20 -9.90 39.20
CA SER A 117 2.57 -11.05 39.87
C SER A 117 1.37 -11.60 39.09
N SER A 118 0.77 -10.78 38.22
CA SER A 118 -0.42 -11.13 37.45
C SER A 118 -0.18 -12.25 36.43
N ASP A 119 -1.20 -13.07 36.19
CA ASP A 119 -1.13 -14.11 35.15
C ASP A 119 -1.13 -13.52 33.73
N LEU A 120 -1.71 -12.32 33.56
CA LEU A 120 -1.65 -11.55 32.31
C LEU A 120 -0.21 -11.25 31.91
N TYR A 121 0.61 -10.78 32.86
CA TYR A 121 2.03 -10.52 32.63
C TYR A 121 2.81 -11.78 32.27
N LYS A 122 2.63 -12.87 33.03
CA LYS A 122 3.28 -14.16 32.75
C LYS A 122 2.90 -14.69 31.37
N LYS A 123 1.63 -14.58 30.98
CA LYS A 123 1.13 -15.00 29.65
C LYS A 123 1.73 -14.15 28.53
N TYR A 124 1.73 -12.83 28.70
CA TYR A 124 2.32 -11.89 27.73
C TYR A 124 3.82 -12.14 27.52
N LEU A 125 4.58 -12.45 28.58
CA LEU A 125 6.00 -12.80 28.43
C LEU A 125 6.23 -14.12 27.67
N ARG A 126 5.31 -15.08 27.75
CA ARG A 126 5.43 -16.40 27.10
C ARG A 126 4.95 -16.43 25.64
N ALA A 127 4.24 -15.40 25.17
CA ALA A 127 3.73 -15.33 23.80
C ALA A 127 4.88 -15.36 22.77
N ARG A 128 4.74 -16.18 21.71
CA ARG A 128 5.74 -16.36 20.65
C ARG A 128 5.67 -15.30 19.56
N ASN A 129 4.46 -14.92 19.15
CA ASN A 129 4.23 -13.83 18.20
C ASN A 129 3.62 -12.65 18.96
N ARG A 130 4.28 -11.49 18.90
CA ARG A 130 3.84 -10.24 19.53
C ARG A 130 4.05 -9.11 18.56
N GLY A 131 2.96 -8.55 18.07
CA GLY A 131 2.90 -7.26 17.41
C GLY A 131 2.20 -6.24 18.30
N VAL A 132 1.89 -5.08 17.72
CA VAL A 132 1.22 -3.99 18.43
C VAL A 132 -0.14 -4.40 18.99
N LYS A 133 -0.85 -5.30 18.30
CA LYS A 133 -2.12 -5.85 18.76
C LYS A 133 -2.04 -6.54 20.11
N GLU A 134 -1.07 -7.43 20.28
CA GLU A 134 -0.86 -8.12 21.55
C GLU A 134 -0.39 -7.16 22.65
N ASP A 135 0.38 -6.13 22.29
CA ASP A 135 0.82 -5.08 23.21
C ASP A 135 -0.36 -4.24 23.71
N VAL A 136 -1.23 -3.78 22.80
CA VAL A 136 -2.45 -3.03 23.11
C VAL A 136 -3.37 -3.87 23.98
N GLN A 137 -3.65 -5.12 23.58
CA GLN A 137 -4.50 -6.01 24.38
C GLN A 137 -3.93 -6.23 25.78
N PHE A 138 -2.61 -6.40 25.91
CA PHE A 138 -1.95 -6.54 27.19
C PHE A 138 -2.17 -5.31 28.08
N TRP A 139 -1.88 -4.11 27.59
CA TRP A 139 -1.99 -2.88 28.38
C TRP A 139 -3.43 -2.52 28.71
N THR A 140 -4.36 -2.65 27.76
CA THR A 140 -5.79 -2.40 28.00
C THR A 140 -6.34 -3.29 29.12
N VAL A 141 -6.05 -4.59 29.07
CA VAL A 141 -6.52 -5.53 30.09
C VAL A 141 -5.77 -5.32 31.41
N MET A 142 -4.46 -5.04 31.37
CA MET A 142 -3.64 -4.75 32.56
C MET A 142 -4.17 -3.55 33.32
N PHE A 143 -4.52 -2.45 32.63
CA PHE A 143 -5.07 -1.27 33.26
C PHE A 143 -6.44 -1.55 33.89
N LYS A 144 -7.40 -2.11 33.13
CA LYS A 144 -8.76 -2.39 33.63
C LYS A 144 -8.80 -3.35 34.81
N THR A 145 -7.96 -4.39 34.79
CA THR A 145 -8.14 -5.54 35.70
C THR A 145 -7.13 -5.59 36.84
N VAL A 146 -5.95 -4.95 36.69
CA VAL A 146 -4.88 -5.00 37.69
C VAL A 146 -4.56 -3.62 38.23
N ILE A 147 -4.18 -2.67 37.37
CA ILE A 147 -3.66 -1.37 37.82
C ILE A 147 -4.80 -0.54 38.43
N GLU A 148 -5.90 -0.34 37.71
CA GLU A 148 -7.05 0.45 38.17
C GLU A 148 -7.63 -0.12 39.47
N LYS A 149 -7.67 -1.45 39.62
CA LYS A 149 -8.20 -2.12 40.81
C LYS A 149 -7.21 -2.20 41.97
N SER A 150 -5.95 -1.82 41.77
CA SER A 150 -4.94 -1.85 42.83
C SER A 150 -5.20 -0.76 43.86
N ALA A 151 -5.03 -1.11 45.15
CA ALA A 151 -5.18 -0.15 46.24
C ALA A 151 -4.19 1.01 46.12
N ALA A 152 -2.97 0.74 45.65
CA ALA A 152 -1.92 1.74 45.47
C ALA A 152 -2.32 2.81 44.43
N PHE A 153 -2.83 2.40 43.26
CA PHE A 153 -3.31 3.32 42.23
C PHE A 153 -4.50 4.15 42.71
N GLN A 154 -5.50 3.48 43.32
CA GLN A 154 -6.70 4.14 43.86
C GLN A 154 -6.37 5.17 44.96
N GLN A 155 -5.44 4.84 45.87
CA GLN A 155 -5.03 5.75 46.92
C GLN A 155 -4.22 6.94 46.38
N SER A 156 -3.34 6.71 45.40
CA SER A 156 -2.59 7.79 44.74
C SER A 156 -3.51 8.75 43.99
N ALA A 157 -4.50 8.23 43.24
CA ALA A 157 -5.49 9.06 42.55
C ALA A 157 -6.29 9.96 43.52
N ARG A 158 -6.63 9.44 44.71
CA ARG A 158 -7.36 10.17 45.76
C ARG A 158 -6.57 11.31 46.42
N LYS A 159 -5.26 11.41 46.21
CA LYS A 159 -4.45 12.51 46.73
C LYS A 159 -4.73 13.84 46.01
N SER A 160 -5.34 13.79 44.83
CA SER A 160 -5.69 14.98 44.07
C SER A 160 -6.90 15.70 44.68
N ASP A 161 -6.79 17.02 44.88
CA ASP A 161 -7.91 17.88 45.34
C ASP A 161 -9.10 17.87 44.35
N SER A 162 -8.80 17.54 43.09
CA SER A 162 -9.78 17.42 42.01
C SER A 162 -10.40 16.03 41.90
N PHE A 163 -10.07 15.08 42.78
CA PHE A 163 -10.53 13.69 42.69
C PHE A 163 -12.05 13.57 42.58
N THR A 164 -12.49 12.80 41.58
CA THR A 164 -13.86 12.31 41.44
C THR A 164 -13.85 10.88 40.88
N LEU A 165 -14.80 10.05 41.31
CA LEU A 165 -14.87 8.66 40.85
C LEU A 165 -15.17 8.59 39.35
N ASN A 166 -16.15 9.38 38.89
CA ASN A 166 -16.49 9.48 37.46
C ASN A 166 -15.31 9.97 36.61
N GLY A 167 -14.55 10.96 37.10
CA GLY A 167 -13.36 11.44 36.41
C GLY A 167 -12.28 10.37 36.31
N MET A 168 -12.10 9.57 37.37
CA MET A 168 -11.17 8.43 37.34
C MET A 168 -11.56 7.39 36.30
N GLU A 169 -12.82 6.96 36.30
CA GLU A 169 -13.34 5.98 35.32
C GLU A 169 -13.19 6.50 33.89
N LEU A 170 -13.61 7.75 33.63
CA LEU A 170 -13.49 8.39 32.33
C LEU A 170 -12.03 8.53 31.86
N GLY A 171 -11.10 8.83 32.76
CA GLY A 171 -9.67 8.91 32.44
C GLY A 171 -9.08 7.58 31.97
N ILE A 172 -9.50 6.48 32.59
CA ILE A 172 -9.10 5.12 32.19
C ILE A 172 -9.78 4.71 30.88
N GLU A 173 -11.05 5.07 30.67
CA GLU A 173 -11.72 4.86 29.39
C GLU A 173 -11.02 5.60 28.24
N ASN A 174 -10.62 6.85 28.47
CA ASN A 174 -9.86 7.64 27.50
C ASN A 174 -8.50 7.01 27.18
N LEU A 175 -7.79 6.48 28.18
CA LEU A 175 -6.55 5.74 27.99
C LEU A 175 -6.78 4.58 27.03
N ILE A 176 -7.75 3.74 27.34
CA ILE A 176 -8.03 2.51 26.60
C ILE A 176 -8.44 2.80 25.18
N LYS A 177 -9.31 3.81 24.99
CA LYS A 177 -9.69 4.27 23.66
C LYS A 177 -8.47 4.66 22.84
N THR A 178 -7.52 5.43 23.41
CA THR A 178 -6.27 5.78 22.72
C THR A 178 -5.42 4.55 22.37
N LEU A 179 -5.34 3.54 23.25
CA LEU A 179 -4.58 2.30 22.95
C LEU A 179 -5.26 1.48 21.84
N GLU A 180 -6.60 1.36 21.88
CA GLU A 180 -7.38 0.61 20.90
C GLU A 180 -7.37 1.29 19.51
N GLU A 181 -7.42 2.62 19.46
CA GLU A 181 -7.24 3.40 18.23
C GLU A 181 -5.84 3.14 17.62
N PHE A 182 -4.80 3.04 18.45
CA PHE A 182 -3.45 2.69 18.00
C PHE A 182 -3.33 1.27 17.41
N ASP A 183 -4.06 0.28 17.94
CA ASP A 183 -4.13 -1.08 17.34
C ASP A 183 -4.82 -1.05 15.97
N GLY A 184 -5.94 -0.35 15.88
CA GLY A 184 -6.69 -0.17 14.63
C GLY A 184 -5.79 0.34 13.50
N GLU A 185 -4.97 1.35 13.78
CA GLU A 185 -4.01 1.91 12.81
C GLU A 185 -2.86 0.95 12.43
N HIS A 186 -2.43 0.06 13.34
CA HIS A 186 -1.35 -0.92 13.06
C HIS A 186 -1.82 -2.13 12.25
N SER A 187 -3.10 -2.51 12.37
CA SER A 187 -3.70 -3.49 11.47
C SER A 187 -3.65 -3.05 10.00
N GLY A 188 -3.64 -1.73 9.77
CA GLY A 188 -3.46 -1.10 8.46
C GLY A 188 -2.14 -1.44 7.76
N PHE A 189 -1.07 -1.78 8.47
CA PHE A 189 0.21 -2.15 7.82
C PHE A 189 0.12 -3.47 7.08
N ALA A 190 -0.36 -4.52 7.74
CA ALA A 190 -0.49 -5.85 7.14
C ALA A 190 -1.53 -5.82 6.01
N GLU A 191 -2.61 -5.05 6.20
CA GLU A 191 -3.62 -4.83 5.17
C GLU A 191 -3.05 -4.08 3.96
N ALA A 192 -2.30 -2.99 4.16
CA ALA A 192 -1.64 -2.25 3.08
C ALA A 192 -0.65 -3.14 2.32
N ARG A 193 0.11 -3.97 3.05
CA ARG A 193 1.06 -4.90 2.41
C ARG A 193 0.36 -5.98 1.59
N ASN A 194 -0.69 -6.61 2.14
CA ASN A 194 -1.48 -7.59 1.40
C ASN A 194 -2.20 -6.94 0.20
N SER A 195 -2.58 -5.67 0.32
CA SER A 195 -3.19 -4.90 -0.77
C SER A 195 -2.19 -4.60 -1.88
N LEU A 196 -0.91 -4.34 -1.56
CA LEU A 196 0.17 -4.22 -2.54
C LEU A 196 0.29 -5.52 -3.36
N ASP A 197 0.43 -6.67 -2.70
CA ASP A 197 0.57 -7.97 -3.37
C ASP A 197 -0.66 -8.26 -4.26
N ARG A 198 -1.87 -7.99 -3.74
CA ARG A 198 -3.11 -8.12 -4.50
C ARG A 198 -3.14 -7.21 -5.73
N SER A 199 -2.70 -5.96 -5.61
CA SER A 199 -2.67 -5.01 -6.73
C SER A 199 -1.72 -5.46 -7.84
N LEU A 200 -0.55 -6.01 -7.50
CA LEU A 200 0.41 -6.54 -8.47
C LEU A 200 -0.11 -7.82 -9.14
N GLY A 201 -0.81 -8.67 -8.38
CA GLY A 201 -1.54 -9.82 -8.92
C GLY A 201 -2.64 -9.40 -9.89
N LYS A 202 -3.40 -8.36 -9.55
CA LYS A 202 -4.47 -7.82 -10.42
C LYS A 202 -3.94 -7.24 -11.73
N ALA A 203 -2.78 -6.60 -11.72
CA ALA A 203 -2.11 -6.19 -12.97
C ALA A 203 -1.77 -7.40 -13.87
N TYR A 204 -1.26 -8.49 -13.28
CA TYR A 204 -0.97 -9.71 -14.04
C TYR A 204 -2.25 -10.39 -14.57
N GLN A 205 -3.33 -10.36 -13.79
CA GLN A 205 -4.65 -10.80 -14.25
C GLN A 205 -5.13 -9.97 -15.45
N LEU A 206 -4.99 -8.64 -15.41
CA LEU A 206 -5.36 -7.76 -16.53
C LEU A 206 -4.55 -8.10 -17.79
N TYR A 207 -3.25 -8.36 -17.65
CA TYR A 207 -2.42 -8.78 -18.78
C TYR A 207 -2.96 -10.05 -19.45
N HIS A 208 -3.30 -11.08 -18.69
CA HIS A 208 -3.88 -12.31 -19.25
C HIS A 208 -5.28 -12.06 -19.85
N ALA A 209 -6.11 -11.26 -19.20
CA ALA A 209 -7.42 -10.87 -19.73
C ALA A 209 -7.28 -10.16 -21.09
N LEU A 210 -6.33 -9.23 -21.25
CA LEU A 210 -6.06 -8.58 -22.52
C LEU A 210 -5.55 -9.54 -23.60
N LEU A 211 -4.82 -10.61 -23.24
CA LEU A 211 -4.36 -11.62 -24.19
C LEU A 211 -5.48 -12.53 -24.68
N THR A 212 -6.47 -12.84 -23.83
CA THR A 212 -7.58 -13.74 -24.19
C THR A 212 -8.71 -13.02 -24.92
N LEU A 213 -8.81 -11.69 -24.81
CA LEU A 213 -9.86 -10.90 -25.44
C LEU A 213 -10.00 -11.12 -26.97
N PRO A 214 -8.91 -11.20 -27.79
CA PRO A 214 -9.02 -11.60 -29.20
C PRO A 214 -9.71 -12.94 -29.43
N VAL A 215 -9.50 -13.91 -28.53
CA VAL A 215 -10.12 -15.24 -28.62
C VAL A 215 -11.62 -15.14 -28.34
N GLU A 216 -12.00 -14.40 -27.30
CA GLU A 216 -13.41 -14.25 -26.91
C GLU A 216 -14.20 -13.45 -27.94
N ILE A 217 -13.63 -12.39 -28.52
CA ILE A 217 -14.23 -11.65 -29.64
C ILE A 217 -14.42 -12.57 -30.87
N THR A 218 -13.42 -13.38 -31.19
CA THR A 218 -13.50 -14.29 -32.35
C THR A 218 -14.51 -15.41 -32.13
N ARG A 219 -14.58 -15.97 -30.91
CA ARG A 219 -15.61 -16.95 -30.51
C ARG A 219 -17.02 -16.35 -30.60
N TYR A 220 -17.18 -15.11 -30.13
CA TYR A 220 -18.45 -14.39 -30.25
C TYR A 220 -18.83 -14.15 -31.72
N TYR A 221 -17.86 -13.82 -32.58
CA TYR A 221 -18.08 -13.68 -34.02
C TYR A 221 -18.49 -15.00 -34.69
N ASP A 222 -17.84 -16.11 -34.35
CA ASP A 222 -18.19 -17.44 -34.85
C ASP A 222 -19.63 -17.82 -34.46
N LEU A 223 -20.01 -17.56 -33.21
CA LEU A 223 -21.39 -17.73 -32.74
C LEU A 223 -22.40 -16.88 -33.52
N GLN A 224 -22.06 -15.62 -33.85
CA GLN A 224 -22.91 -14.75 -34.68
C GLN A 224 -23.08 -15.31 -36.10
N LEU A 225 -22.02 -15.83 -36.71
CA LEU A 225 -22.07 -16.42 -38.05
C LEU A 225 -22.88 -17.72 -38.06
N ASP A 226 -22.72 -18.57 -37.06
CA ASP A 226 -23.53 -19.78 -36.92
C ASP A 226 -25.02 -19.47 -36.69
N ASN A 227 -25.34 -18.45 -35.89
CA ASN A 227 -26.72 -17.97 -35.75
C ASN A 227 -27.27 -17.44 -37.08
N ALA A 228 -26.46 -16.71 -37.85
CA ALA A 228 -26.84 -16.16 -39.15
C ALA A 228 -27.10 -17.26 -40.20
N ARG A 229 -26.31 -18.34 -40.20
CA ARG A 229 -26.52 -19.54 -41.05
C ARG A 229 -27.83 -20.23 -40.74
N ASN A 230 -28.22 -20.28 -39.46
CA ASN A 230 -29.38 -21.01 -38.96
C ASN A 230 -30.67 -20.17 -38.88
N LYS A 231 -30.67 -18.91 -39.35
CA LYS A 231 -31.88 -18.07 -39.36
C LYS A 231 -32.91 -18.57 -40.37
N TYR A 232 -34.17 -18.19 -40.17
CA TYR A 232 -35.31 -18.68 -40.97
C TYR A 232 -35.18 -18.43 -42.49
N LEU A 233 -34.49 -17.34 -42.88
CA LEU A 233 -34.21 -16.99 -44.27
C LEU A 233 -32.74 -16.51 -44.39
N PRO A 234 -31.77 -17.42 -44.58
CA PRO A 234 -30.37 -17.07 -44.74
C PRO A 234 -30.09 -16.52 -46.15
N THR A 235 -29.27 -15.47 -46.23
CA THR A 235 -28.74 -14.93 -47.49
C THR A 235 -27.54 -15.75 -47.97
N ASN A 236 -27.12 -15.56 -49.22
CA ASN A 236 -25.91 -16.23 -49.74
C ASN A 236 -24.64 -15.87 -48.94
N GLN A 237 -24.55 -14.66 -48.39
CA GLN A 237 -23.46 -14.24 -47.52
C GLN A 237 -23.53 -14.92 -46.15
N ASP A 238 -24.72 -15.18 -45.62
CA ASP A 238 -24.86 -15.93 -44.36
C ASP A 238 -24.46 -17.40 -44.53
N LEU A 239 -24.77 -18.00 -45.68
CA LEU A 239 -24.40 -19.38 -45.99
C LEU A 239 -22.91 -19.54 -46.29
N ASN A 240 -22.24 -18.49 -46.77
CA ASN A 240 -20.84 -18.49 -47.17
C ASN A 240 -20.11 -17.26 -46.58
N PRO A 241 -20.01 -17.14 -45.24
CA PRO A 241 -19.34 -16.00 -44.64
C PRO A 241 -17.83 -16.12 -44.85
N ASP A 242 -17.14 -14.98 -44.90
CA ASP A 242 -15.68 -14.96 -44.88
C ASP A 242 -15.20 -15.38 -43.48
N THR A 243 -14.43 -16.48 -43.43
CA THR A 243 -13.94 -17.06 -42.18
C THR A 243 -12.56 -16.58 -41.78
N ARG A 244 -11.93 -15.65 -42.52
CA ARG A 244 -10.53 -15.22 -42.28
C ARG A 244 -10.26 -14.75 -40.84
N LEU A 245 -11.22 -14.08 -40.22
CA LEU A 245 -11.09 -13.67 -38.82
C LEU A 245 -11.17 -14.86 -37.85
N ILE A 246 -12.04 -15.84 -38.13
CA ILE A 246 -12.17 -17.09 -37.36
C ILE A 246 -10.92 -17.96 -37.51
N ASP A 247 -10.39 -18.04 -38.74
CA ASP A 247 -9.22 -18.84 -39.10
C ASP A 247 -7.88 -18.17 -38.73
N ASN A 248 -7.92 -17.03 -38.05
CA ASN A 248 -6.73 -16.27 -37.66
C ASN A 248 -5.78 -17.11 -36.78
N ARG A 249 -4.54 -17.26 -37.22
CA ARG A 249 -3.56 -18.18 -36.62
C ARG A 249 -3.11 -17.73 -35.24
N LEU A 250 -3.02 -16.42 -35.01
CA LEU A 250 -2.69 -15.88 -33.69
C LEU A 250 -3.78 -16.25 -32.67
N VAL A 251 -5.05 -16.07 -33.01
CA VAL A 251 -6.18 -16.42 -32.13
C VAL A 251 -6.12 -17.89 -31.72
N LYS A 252 -5.87 -18.78 -32.68
CA LYS A 252 -5.69 -20.20 -32.40
C LYS A 252 -4.50 -20.47 -31.48
N LEU A 253 -3.34 -19.85 -31.75
CA LEU A 253 -2.14 -20.01 -30.92
C LEU A 253 -2.34 -19.51 -29.48
N ILE A 254 -3.09 -18.43 -29.28
CA ILE A 254 -3.45 -17.93 -27.95
C ILE A 254 -4.37 -18.94 -27.24
N ALA A 255 -5.44 -19.39 -27.91
CA ALA A 255 -6.41 -20.33 -27.35
C ALA A 255 -5.78 -21.69 -26.96
N GLU A 256 -4.74 -22.11 -27.67
CA GLU A 256 -4.03 -23.38 -27.44
C GLU A 256 -2.78 -23.23 -26.56
N ASN A 257 -2.35 -22.00 -26.21
CA ASN A 257 -1.16 -21.78 -25.41
C ASN A 257 -1.32 -22.37 -24.00
N GLU A 258 -0.33 -23.16 -23.56
CA GLU A 258 -0.37 -23.88 -22.28
C GLU A 258 -0.34 -22.91 -21.08
N SER A 259 0.52 -21.89 -21.11
CA SER A 259 0.66 -20.93 -20.01
C SER A 259 -0.57 -20.04 -19.83
N ILE A 260 -1.21 -19.61 -20.93
CA ILE A 260 -2.47 -18.86 -20.88
C ILE A 260 -3.60 -19.74 -20.33
N ARG A 261 -3.72 -20.99 -20.79
CA ARG A 261 -4.74 -21.92 -20.29
C ARG A 261 -4.54 -22.26 -18.82
N ALA A 262 -3.31 -22.56 -18.41
CA ALA A 262 -2.99 -22.84 -17.01
C ALA A 262 -3.37 -21.66 -16.10
N TYR A 263 -3.12 -20.43 -16.54
CA TYR A 263 -3.53 -19.25 -15.78
C TYR A 263 -5.06 -19.07 -15.75
N ALA A 264 -5.74 -19.27 -16.88
CA ALA A 264 -7.19 -19.18 -17.00
C ALA A 264 -7.94 -20.26 -16.20
N ASP A 265 -7.35 -21.45 -16.03
CA ASP A 265 -7.92 -22.51 -15.19
C ASP A 265 -7.96 -22.11 -13.71
N GLU A 266 -6.97 -21.33 -13.25
CA GLU A 266 -6.93 -20.76 -11.90
C GLU A 266 -7.76 -19.47 -11.77
N HIS A 267 -8.03 -18.80 -12.89
CA HIS A 267 -8.74 -17.51 -12.98
C HIS A 267 -9.79 -17.57 -14.12
N PRO A 268 -10.95 -18.20 -13.88
CA PRO A 268 -11.88 -18.53 -14.95
C PRO A 268 -12.55 -17.29 -15.58
N GLY A 269 -12.42 -17.18 -16.91
CA GLY A 269 -13.38 -16.59 -17.83
C GLY A 269 -13.69 -15.09 -17.68
N GLU A 270 -12.70 -14.21 -17.78
CA GLU A 270 -12.89 -12.77 -17.59
C GLU A 270 -13.93 -12.09 -18.47
N TRP A 271 -14.17 -12.61 -19.69
CA TRP A 271 -15.01 -11.97 -20.72
C TRP A 271 -16.25 -12.76 -21.14
N THR A 272 -16.37 -14.02 -20.71
CA THR A 272 -17.36 -14.96 -21.28
C THR A 272 -18.80 -14.51 -21.04
N ASP A 273 -19.04 -13.78 -19.95
CA ASP A 273 -20.35 -13.26 -19.59
C ASP A 273 -20.60 -11.82 -20.10
N ASP A 274 -19.61 -11.16 -20.71
CA ASP A 274 -19.70 -9.77 -21.15
C ASP A 274 -20.18 -9.65 -22.60
N THR A 275 -21.31 -10.28 -22.92
CA THR A 275 -21.82 -10.36 -24.30
C THR A 275 -22.06 -8.99 -24.95
N ASP A 276 -22.47 -7.99 -24.16
CA ASP A 276 -22.71 -6.63 -24.65
C ASP A 276 -21.40 -5.94 -25.03
N LEU A 277 -20.36 -6.09 -24.22
CA LEU A 277 -19.01 -5.59 -24.52
C LEU A 277 -18.46 -6.28 -25.77
N LEU A 278 -18.55 -7.61 -25.84
CA LEU A 278 -18.04 -8.37 -27.00
C LEU A 278 -18.78 -7.98 -28.28
N ALA A 279 -20.10 -7.77 -28.22
CA ALA A 279 -20.88 -7.29 -29.36
C ALA A 279 -20.45 -5.89 -29.82
N HIS A 280 -20.25 -4.99 -28.87
CA HIS A 280 -19.78 -3.62 -29.13
C HIS A 280 -18.39 -3.60 -29.77
N LEU A 281 -17.42 -4.27 -29.15
CA LEU A 281 -16.05 -4.32 -29.66
C LEU A 281 -15.99 -5.00 -31.03
N LEU A 282 -16.70 -6.11 -31.22
CA LEU A 282 -16.77 -6.78 -32.52
C LEU A 282 -17.34 -5.85 -33.59
N LYS A 283 -18.43 -5.13 -33.30
CA LYS A 283 -19.03 -4.17 -34.24
C LYS A 283 -18.01 -3.10 -34.65
N ARG A 284 -17.33 -2.50 -33.66
CA ARG A 284 -16.29 -1.49 -33.92
C ARG A 284 -15.15 -2.04 -34.79
N ILE A 285 -14.73 -3.28 -34.56
CA ILE A 285 -13.70 -3.95 -35.36
C ILE A 285 -14.19 -4.13 -36.80
N LEU A 286 -15.38 -4.69 -37.02
CA LEU A 286 -15.90 -4.96 -38.37
C LEU A 286 -16.12 -3.68 -39.19
N GLU A 287 -16.41 -2.56 -38.55
CA GLU A 287 -16.59 -1.25 -39.20
C GLU A 287 -15.26 -0.51 -39.48
N SER A 288 -14.16 -0.99 -38.90
CA SER A 288 -12.85 -0.32 -38.89
C SER A 288 -12.08 -0.43 -40.21
N ASP A 289 -11.15 0.48 -40.43
CA ASP A 289 -10.28 0.45 -41.60
C ASP A 289 -9.19 -0.63 -41.47
N GLU A 290 -8.75 -0.93 -40.24
CA GLU A 290 -7.86 -2.05 -39.94
C GLU A 290 -8.44 -3.37 -40.42
N TYR A 291 -9.73 -3.62 -40.15
CA TYR A 291 -10.41 -4.83 -40.61
C TYR A 291 -10.52 -4.86 -42.13
N LYS A 292 -10.99 -3.77 -42.77
CA LYS A 292 -11.09 -3.70 -44.23
C LYS A 292 -9.76 -3.99 -44.91
N GLN A 293 -8.66 -3.35 -44.44
CA GLN A 293 -7.32 -3.57 -44.99
C GLN A 293 -6.86 -5.01 -44.81
N TYR A 294 -7.10 -5.61 -43.66
CA TYR A 294 -6.77 -7.02 -43.40
C TYR A 294 -7.56 -7.99 -44.30
N MET A 295 -8.82 -7.69 -44.59
CA MET A 295 -9.66 -8.48 -45.49
C MET A 295 -9.30 -8.31 -46.97
N GLU A 296 -8.73 -7.16 -47.36
CA GLU A 296 -8.26 -6.89 -48.72
C GLU A 296 -6.95 -7.62 -49.08
N LEU A 297 -6.21 -8.14 -48.09
CA LEU A 297 -4.99 -8.90 -48.34
C LEU A 297 -5.29 -10.16 -49.18
N PRO A 298 -4.46 -10.49 -50.19
CA PRO A 298 -4.69 -11.68 -51.03
C PRO A 298 -4.46 -13.00 -50.28
N ALA A 299 -3.58 -12.98 -49.29
CA ALA A 299 -3.30 -14.06 -48.33
C ALA A 299 -2.71 -13.44 -47.06
N THR A 300 -2.84 -14.14 -45.92
CA THR A 300 -2.23 -13.73 -44.65
C THR A 300 -1.23 -14.77 -44.16
N ASP A 301 -0.15 -14.28 -43.54
CA ASP A 301 0.77 -15.07 -42.73
C ASP A 301 0.58 -14.81 -41.22
N LEU A 302 1.40 -15.47 -40.38
CA LEU A 302 1.29 -15.28 -38.93
C LEU A 302 1.69 -13.85 -38.50
N ASN A 303 2.61 -13.19 -39.22
CA ASN A 303 2.95 -11.80 -38.93
C ASN A 303 1.76 -10.89 -39.22
N ASP A 304 1.10 -11.08 -40.37
CA ASP A 304 -0.09 -10.32 -40.74
C ASP A 304 -1.20 -10.48 -39.69
N ASP A 305 -1.45 -11.72 -39.26
CA ASP A 305 -2.44 -12.05 -38.21
C ASP A 305 -2.09 -11.40 -36.86
N CYS A 306 -0.80 -11.38 -36.50
CA CYS A 306 -0.32 -10.74 -35.27
C CYS A 306 -0.41 -9.22 -35.32
N ASP A 307 -0.02 -8.63 -36.45
CA ASP A 307 -0.06 -7.18 -36.64
C ASP A 307 -1.49 -6.66 -36.73
N PHE A 308 -2.43 -7.42 -37.32
CA PHE A 308 -3.86 -7.10 -37.30
C PHE A 308 -4.38 -6.94 -35.86
N TRP A 309 -4.25 -7.97 -35.02
CA TRP A 309 -4.74 -7.92 -33.65
C TRP A 309 -4.00 -6.90 -32.79
N ARG A 310 -2.69 -6.72 -33.03
CA ARG A 310 -1.92 -5.67 -32.36
C ARG A 310 -2.44 -4.27 -32.72
N GLN A 311 -2.78 -4.04 -33.98
CA GLN A 311 -3.34 -2.76 -34.41
C GLN A 311 -4.75 -2.57 -33.85
N VAL A 312 -5.62 -3.58 -33.94
CA VAL A 312 -6.97 -3.57 -33.33
C VAL A 312 -6.91 -3.26 -31.83
N MET A 313 -6.05 -3.94 -31.08
CA MET A 313 -5.88 -3.68 -29.65
C MET A 313 -5.46 -2.23 -29.40
N LYS A 314 -4.55 -1.69 -30.23
CA LYS A 314 -3.98 -0.35 -30.04
C LYS A 314 -4.93 0.78 -30.45
N SER A 315 -5.62 0.66 -31.59
CA SER A 315 -6.42 1.76 -32.16
C SER A 315 -7.91 1.67 -31.83
N ILE A 316 -8.40 0.49 -31.45
CA ILE A 316 -9.83 0.25 -31.23
C ILE A 316 -10.10 -0.08 -29.76
N ILE A 317 -9.46 -1.13 -29.22
CA ILE A 317 -9.85 -1.68 -27.90
C ILE A 317 -9.29 -0.88 -26.73
N LEU A 318 -7.97 -0.68 -26.64
CA LEU A 318 -7.36 0.03 -25.50
C LEU A 318 -7.86 1.48 -25.34
N PRO A 319 -8.17 2.24 -26.42
CA PRO A 319 -8.76 3.57 -26.32
C PRO A 319 -10.29 3.61 -26.18
N ASP A 320 -10.98 2.47 -26.07
CA ASP A 320 -12.45 2.42 -26.00
C ASP A 320 -12.96 2.76 -24.58
N ASP A 321 -13.81 3.78 -24.49
CA ASP A 321 -14.35 4.25 -23.21
C ASP A 321 -15.27 3.20 -22.56
N ASP A 322 -16.10 2.51 -23.35
CA ASP A 322 -17.02 1.48 -22.83
C ASP A 322 -16.23 0.27 -22.28
N PHE A 323 -15.12 -0.10 -22.92
CA PHE A 323 -14.18 -1.10 -22.42
C PHE A 323 -13.53 -0.67 -21.10
N ALA A 324 -13.08 0.59 -21.00
CA ALA A 324 -12.52 1.13 -19.76
C ALA A 324 -13.55 1.12 -18.62
N GLU A 325 -14.81 1.45 -18.89
CA GLU A 325 -15.90 1.40 -17.90
C GLU A 325 -16.14 -0.04 -17.41
N VAL A 326 -16.17 -1.02 -18.33
CA VAL A 326 -16.31 -2.44 -17.94
C VAL A 326 -15.12 -2.89 -17.08
N LEU A 327 -13.90 -2.50 -17.42
CA LEU A 327 -12.71 -2.80 -16.62
C LEU A 327 -12.80 -2.22 -15.21
N GLU A 328 -13.24 -0.96 -15.07
CA GLU A 328 -13.43 -0.29 -13.78
C GLU A 328 -14.46 -1.02 -12.92
N SER A 329 -15.56 -1.48 -13.53
CA SER A 329 -16.60 -2.25 -12.82
C SER A 329 -16.10 -3.61 -12.29
N LYS A 330 -15.14 -4.24 -12.98
CA LYS A 330 -14.57 -5.54 -12.61
C LYS A 330 -13.48 -5.42 -11.54
N SER A 331 -12.70 -4.35 -11.56
CA SER A 331 -11.57 -4.17 -10.64
C SER A 331 -11.13 -2.72 -10.53
N VAL A 332 -11.15 -2.20 -9.30
CA VAL A 332 -10.63 -0.87 -8.96
C VAL A 332 -9.14 -0.70 -9.32
N TYR A 333 -8.38 -1.79 -9.44
CA TYR A 333 -6.96 -1.73 -9.76
C TYR A 333 -6.65 -1.61 -11.27
N TRP A 334 -7.59 -1.99 -12.14
CA TRP A 334 -7.28 -2.23 -13.55
C TRP A 334 -7.16 -0.96 -14.38
N ASN A 335 -7.92 0.07 -14.06
CA ASN A 335 -7.90 1.30 -14.85
C ASN A 335 -6.50 1.95 -14.86
N ASP A 336 -5.87 2.04 -13.68
CA ASP A 336 -4.50 2.55 -13.53
C ASP A 336 -3.44 1.70 -14.25
N ASP A 337 -3.71 0.41 -14.44
CA ASP A 337 -2.75 -0.54 -15.01
C ASP A 337 -2.92 -0.73 -16.52
N LEU A 338 -4.01 -0.24 -17.11
CA LEU A 338 -4.41 -0.53 -18.49
C LEU A 338 -3.35 -0.13 -19.51
N ASP A 339 -2.78 1.08 -19.41
CA ASP A 339 -1.76 1.55 -20.34
C ASP A 339 -0.49 0.68 -20.33
N ILE A 340 -0.04 0.32 -19.13
CA ILE A 340 1.15 -0.49 -18.92
C ILE A 340 0.89 -1.92 -19.38
N MET A 341 -0.23 -2.51 -18.95
CA MET A 341 -0.60 -3.90 -19.28
C MET A 341 -0.91 -4.04 -20.77
N GLY A 342 -1.57 -3.06 -21.37
CA GLY A 342 -1.80 -2.95 -22.80
C GLY A 342 -0.49 -2.95 -23.58
N THR A 343 0.51 -2.19 -23.13
CA THR A 343 1.85 -2.20 -23.74
C THR A 343 2.49 -3.59 -23.70
N PHE A 344 2.36 -4.32 -22.59
CA PHE A 344 2.88 -5.69 -22.48
C PHE A 344 2.09 -6.69 -23.32
N ALA A 345 0.76 -6.56 -23.37
CA ALA A 345 -0.11 -7.37 -24.22
C ALA A 345 0.28 -7.18 -25.70
N LEU A 346 0.36 -5.94 -26.19
CA LEU A 346 0.80 -5.63 -27.56
C LEU A 346 2.18 -6.19 -27.90
N LYS A 347 3.14 -6.12 -26.96
CA LYS A 347 4.46 -6.74 -27.12
C LYS A 347 4.37 -8.27 -27.22
N THR A 348 3.48 -8.88 -26.46
CA THR A 348 3.28 -10.34 -26.43
C THR A 348 2.61 -10.82 -27.72
N LEU A 349 1.56 -10.13 -28.19
CA LEU A 349 0.92 -10.42 -29.48
C LEU A 349 1.93 -10.41 -30.63
N ARG A 350 2.84 -9.42 -30.65
CA ARG A 350 3.93 -9.37 -31.63
C ARG A 350 4.92 -10.54 -31.49
N LYS A 351 5.19 -11.01 -30.25
CA LYS A 351 6.15 -12.09 -30.00
C LYS A 351 5.68 -13.42 -30.55
N PHE A 352 4.37 -13.69 -30.62
CA PHE A 352 3.84 -14.94 -31.19
C PHE A 352 4.38 -15.20 -32.61
N ALA A 353 4.52 -14.16 -33.43
CA ALA A 353 5.06 -14.28 -34.79
C ALA A 353 6.54 -14.71 -34.85
N SER A 354 7.31 -14.51 -33.79
CA SER A 354 8.76 -14.79 -33.73
C SER A 354 9.16 -15.84 -32.69
N ALA A 355 8.18 -16.43 -32.00
CA ALA A 355 8.40 -17.20 -30.78
C ALA A 355 9.25 -18.48 -31.00
N SER A 356 9.35 -19.00 -32.23
CA SER A 356 10.25 -20.11 -32.62
C SER A 356 10.25 -21.30 -31.65
N GLY A 357 9.08 -21.65 -31.09
CA GLY A 357 8.90 -22.75 -30.13
C GLY A 357 9.16 -22.40 -28.65
N LYS A 358 9.45 -21.13 -28.33
CA LYS A 358 9.45 -20.62 -26.94
C LYS A 358 8.08 -20.05 -26.60
N ASP A 359 7.72 -20.07 -25.32
CA ASP A 359 6.51 -19.43 -24.87
C ASP A 359 6.62 -17.88 -24.99
N PRO A 360 5.73 -17.21 -25.73
CA PRO A 360 5.75 -15.76 -25.86
C PRO A 360 5.23 -15.03 -24.61
N VAL A 361 4.49 -15.73 -23.73
CA VAL A 361 3.87 -15.18 -22.53
C VAL A 361 4.95 -14.72 -21.55
N LEU A 362 4.74 -13.53 -20.98
CA LEU A 362 5.67 -12.97 -20.01
C LEU A 362 5.37 -13.54 -18.61
N PRO A 363 6.38 -14.02 -17.86
CA PRO A 363 6.18 -14.38 -16.46
C PRO A 363 5.78 -13.12 -15.67
N GLN A 364 5.07 -13.30 -14.54
CA GLN A 364 4.64 -12.19 -13.69
C GLN A 364 5.83 -11.30 -13.31
N TYR A 365 6.86 -11.89 -12.68
CA TYR A 365 8.13 -11.25 -12.37
C TYR A 365 9.24 -11.76 -13.28
N LYS A 366 10.28 -10.97 -13.47
CA LYS A 366 11.45 -11.39 -14.24
C LYS A 366 12.28 -12.44 -13.48
N ASP A 367 12.43 -12.23 -12.18
CA ASP A 367 13.24 -13.03 -11.26
C ASP A 367 12.73 -12.82 -9.82
N ASP A 368 13.25 -13.60 -8.86
CA ASP A 368 12.87 -13.52 -7.44
C ASP A 368 13.25 -12.18 -6.80
N GLU A 369 14.22 -11.44 -7.36
CA GLU A 369 14.58 -10.11 -6.89
C GLU A 369 13.44 -9.13 -7.19
N ASP A 370 12.94 -9.11 -8.43
CA ASP A 370 11.79 -8.28 -8.81
C ASP A 370 10.50 -8.69 -8.06
N ALA A 371 10.34 -9.98 -7.72
CA ALA A 371 9.20 -10.46 -6.94
C ALA A 371 9.19 -9.92 -5.50
N ARG A 372 10.35 -9.79 -4.87
CA ARG A 372 10.48 -9.25 -3.49
C ARG A 372 10.60 -7.73 -3.45
N PHE A 373 11.06 -7.10 -4.53
CA PHE A 373 11.39 -5.68 -4.60
C PHE A 373 10.29 -4.77 -4.03
N GLY A 374 9.04 -4.96 -4.42
CA GLY A 374 7.93 -4.09 -3.98
C GLY A 374 7.65 -4.20 -2.49
N ALA A 375 7.58 -5.43 -1.99
CA ALA A 375 7.42 -5.74 -0.58
C ALA A 375 8.56 -5.09 0.24
N ASP A 376 9.79 -5.40 -0.11
CA ASP A 376 10.98 -4.95 0.62
C ASP A 376 11.08 -3.42 0.59
N LEU A 377 10.83 -2.77 -0.56
CA LEU A 377 10.81 -1.32 -0.68
C LEU A 377 9.72 -0.69 0.21
N PHE A 378 8.50 -1.24 0.22
CA PHE A 378 7.42 -0.75 1.08
C PHE A 378 7.80 -0.80 2.56
N VAL A 379 8.37 -1.92 3.03
CA VAL A 379 8.83 -2.06 4.43
C VAL A 379 9.91 -1.04 4.74
N ASN A 380 10.94 -0.93 3.90
CA ASN A 380 12.05 -0.02 4.13
C ASN A 380 11.57 1.43 4.26
N VAL A 381 10.65 1.86 3.38
CA VAL A 381 10.07 3.20 3.48
C VAL A 381 9.28 3.38 4.76
N VAL A 382 8.41 2.42 5.12
CA VAL A 382 7.62 2.52 6.36
C VAL A 382 8.51 2.62 7.60
N GLU A 383 9.55 1.78 7.70
CA GLU A 383 10.46 1.73 8.85
C GLU A 383 11.25 3.02 9.03
N HIS A 384 11.68 3.65 7.94
CA HIS A 384 12.55 4.84 7.96
C HIS A 384 11.83 6.12 7.51
N TYR A 385 10.50 6.11 7.46
CA TYR A 385 9.72 7.20 6.88
C TYR A 385 10.00 8.54 7.55
N ASP A 386 10.06 8.58 8.88
CA ASP A 386 10.32 9.83 9.61
C ASP A 386 11.71 10.40 9.28
N GLU A 387 12.74 9.55 9.18
CA GLU A 387 14.09 9.97 8.75
C GLU A 387 14.06 10.57 7.34
N TYR A 388 13.42 9.89 6.39
CA TYR A 388 13.36 10.35 5.00
C TYR A 388 12.51 11.62 4.85
N ARG A 389 11.41 11.70 5.59
CA ARG A 389 10.53 12.88 5.64
C ARG A 389 11.28 14.09 6.19
N ASP A 390 11.99 13.94 7.29
CA ASP A 390 12.73 15.04 7.92
C ASP A 390 13.88 15.52 7.02
N MET A 391 14.55 14.60 6.32
CA MET A 391 15.54 14.94 5.29
C MET A 391 14.91 15.75 4.15
N VAL A 392 13.74 15.33 3.65
CA VAL A 392 13.01 16.08 2.63
C VAL A 392 12.67 17.49 3.12
N HIS A 393 12.09 17.64 4.31
CA HIS A 393 11.73 18.97 4.84
C HIS A 393 12.94 19.89 4.99
N HIS A 394 14.07 19.37 5.50
CA HIS A 394 15.30 20.14 5.64
C HIS A 394 15.76 20.78 4.31
N TYR A 395 15.68 20.05 3.19
CA TYR A 395 16.08 20.57 1.88
C TYR A 395 15.04 21.49 1.23
N VAL A 396 13.76 21.29 1.54
CA VAL A 396 12.69 22.17 1.05
C VAL A 396 12.81 23.56 1.69
N ASP A 397 12.98 23.63 3.01
CA ASP A 397 13.05 24.89 3.76
C ASP A 397 14.30 25.73 3.38
N ASN A 398 15.43 25.06 3.13
CA ASN A 398 16.70 25.73 2.81
C ASN A 398 16.75 26.33 1.39
N GLN A 399 15.87 25.91 0.48
CA GLN A 399 15.91 26.33 -0.93
C GLN A 399 14.94 27.47 -1.28
N ALA A 400 14.22 28.03 -0.29
CA ALA A 400 13.28 29.13 -0.49
C ALA A 400 12.27 28.87 -1.63
N TRP A 401 11.87 27.60 -1.81
CA TRP A 401 10.72 27.28 -2.65
C TRP A 401 9.49 27.94 -2.03
N ASP A 402 8.63 28.52 -2.87
CA ASP A 402 7.41 29.18 -2.44
C ASP A 402 6.65 28.23 -1.52
N SER A 403 6.49 28.59 -0.25
CA SER A 403 6.01 27.74 0.85
C SER A 403 4.52 27.35 0.72
N GLU A 404 3.96 27.39 -0.49
CA GLU A 404 2.70 26.76 -0.84
C GLU A 404 2.81 25.27 -0.52
N ARG A 405 2.21 24.89 0.61
CA ARG A 405 2.08 23.53 1.18
C ARG A 405 2.63 22.42 0.29
N LEU A 406 3.83 21.93 0.64
CA LEU A 406 4.43 20.72 0.10
C LEU A 406 3.37 19.61 0.02
N ALA A 407 3.05 19.16 -1.18
CA ALA A 407 2.02 18.13 -1.37
C ALA A 407 2.48 16.85 -0.66
N PHE A 408 1.58 16.22 0.10
CA PHE A 408 1.89 14.99 0.82
C PHE A 408 2.38 13.88 -0.14
N MET A 409 1.79 13.81 -1.34
CA MET A 409 2.24 12.90 -2.40
C MET A 409 3.71 13.11 -2.78
N ASP A 410 4.18 14.36 -2.88
CA ASP A 410 5.57 14.66 -3.23
C ASP A 410 6.54 14.18 -2.14
N VAL A 411 6.16 14.30 -0.87
CA VAL A 411 6.91 13.76 0.27
C VAL A 411 7.02 12.24 0.19
N VAL A 412 5.92 11.55 -0.07
CA VAL A 412 5.88 10.08 -0.19
C VAL A 412 6.75 9.62 -1.36
N ILE A 413 6.64 10.28 -2.52
CA ILE A 413 7.47 9.98 -3.69
C ILE A 413 8.96 10.15 -3.38
N MET A 414 9.36 11.29 -2.81
CA MET A 414 10.76 11.56 -2.46
C MET A 414 11.28 10.59 -1.40
N ALA A 415 10.50 10.30 -0.36
CA ALA A 415 10.89 9.32 0.67
C ALA A 415 11.10 7.92 0.07
N THR A 416 10.24 7.52 -0.88
CA THR A 416 10.38 6.24 -1.59
C THR A 416 11.63 6.23 -2.47
N ALA A 417 11.93 7.33 -3.17
CA ALA A 417 13.15 7.47 -3.97
C ALA A 417 14.42 7.37 -3.12
N ILE A 418 14.45 8.03 -1.97
CA ILE A 418 15.57 7.97 -1.01
C ILE A 418 15.77 6.54 -0.51
N ALA A 419 14.68 5.87 -0.12
CA ALA A 419 14.72 4.47 0.31
C ALA A 419 15.28 3.55 -0.78
N GLU A 420 14.85 3.72 -2.03
CA GLU A 420 15.38 2.92 -3.13
C GLU A 420 16.88 3.15 -3.33
N MET A 421 17.33 4.41 -3.40
CA MET A 421 18.74 4.74 -3.63
C MET A 421 19.67 4.20 -2.53
N LEU A 422 19.21 4.20 -1.27
CA LEU A 422 20.00 3.73 -0.13
C LEU A 422 20.05 2.20 -0.05
N ASN A 423 18.95 1.51 -0.37
CA ASN A 423 18.82 0.07 -0.15
C ASN A 423 19.07 -0.77 -1.41
N TYR A 424 19.04 -0.17 -2.60
CA TYR A 424 19.23 -0.85 -3.88
C TYR A 424 20.37 -0.23 -4.71
N PRO A 425 21.63 -0.28 -4.25
CA PRO A 425 22.78 0.36 -4.90
C PRO A 425 23.11 -0.21 -6.29
N GLN A 426 22.55 -1.37 -6.65
CA GLN A 426 22.63 -1.96 -7.98
C GLN A 426 21.80 -1.19 -9.02
N ILE A 427 20.85 -0.36 -8.60
CA ILE A 427 20.05 0.49 -9.49
C ILE A 427 20.81 1.82 -9.66
N PRO A 428 21.14 2.24 -10.90
CA PRO A 428 21.80 3.52 -11.11
C PRO A 428 20.92 4.69 -10.63
N ILE A 429 21.51 5.62 -9.87
CA ILE A 429 20.82 6.80 -9.32
C ILE A 429 20.03 7.59 -10.40
N PRO A 430 20.58 7.84 -11.62
CA PRO A 430 19.82 8.55 -12.65
C PRO A 430 18.55 7.82 -13.09
N VAL A 431 18.56 6.47 -13.06
CA VAL A 431 17.38 5.66 -13.38
C VAL A 431 16.34 5.84 -12.28
N THR A 432 16.70 5.65 -11.02
CA THR A 432 15.79 5.87 -9.88
C THR A 432 15.18 7.27 -9.93
N LEU A 433 16.00 8.31 -10.13
CA LEU A 433 15.55 9.69 -10.20
C LEU A 433 14.50 9.91 -11.32
N ASN A 434 14.80 9.44 -12.54
CA ASN A 434 13.88 9.60 -13.66
C ASN A 434 12.53 8.92 -13.40
N GLU A 435 12.53 7.71 -12.84
CA GLU A 435 11.31 6.94 -12.58
C GLU A 435 10.39 7.64 -11.57
N TYR A 436 10.94 8.18 -10.48
CA TYR A 436 10.14 8.91 -9.49
C TYR A 436 9.69 10.30 -9.97
N ILE A 437 10.42 10.94 -10.89
CA ILE A 437 9.96 12.16 -11.56
C ILE A 437 8.75 11.86 -12.44
N GLU A 438 8.76 10.76 -13.21
CA GLU A 438 7.60 10.38 -14.03
C GLU A 438 6.39 10.03 -13.16
N ILE A 439 6.58 9.29 -12.06
CA ILE A 439 5.50 9.04 -11.08
C ILE A 439 4.92 10.36 -10.56
N ALA A 440 5.75 11.35 -10.25
CA ALA A 440 5.27 12.65 -9.79
C ALA A 440 4.47 13.41 -10.85
N ASN A 441 4.86 13.33 -12.11
CA ASN A 441 4.13 13.95 -13.22
C ASN A 441 2.74 13.32 -13.39
N SER A 442 2.60 12.03 -13.10
CA SER A 442 1.33 11.29 -13.22
C SER A 442 0.40 11.47 -12.01
N TYR A 443 0.94 11.52 -10.79
CA TYR A 443 0.13 11.37 -9.55
C TYR A 443 0.08 12.59 -8.64
N SER A 444 0.84 13.65 -8.93
CA SER A 444 0.91 14.84 -8.08
C SER A 444 0.51 16.09 -8.85
N THR A 445 1.17 17.23 -8.62
CA THR A 445 0.85 18.50 -9.30
C THR A 445 1.64 18.67 -10.61
N PRO A 446 1.17 19.50 -11.56
CA PRO A 446 1.90 19.78 -12.80
C PRO A 446 3.32 20.35 -12.61
N ARG A 447 3.67 20.85 -11.41
CA ARG A 447 4.99 21.37 -11.07
C ARG A 447 5.86 20.37 -10.30
N SER A 448 5.28 19.26 -9.82
CA SER A 448 5.93 18.33 -8.89
C SER A 448 7.15 17.65 -9.47
N GLY A 449 7.15 17.24 -10.75
CA GLY A 449 8.33 16.59 -11.36
C GLY A 449 9.59 17.46 -11.34
N LYS A 450 9.46 18.75 -11.69
CA LYS A 450 10.60 19.70 -11.64
C LYS A 450 11.06 19.98 -10.21
N PHE A 451 10.10 20.11 -9.29
CA PHE A 451 10.36 20.35 -7.88
C PHE A 451 11.11 19.18 -7.23
N ILE A 452 10.58 17.96 -7.36
CA ILE A 452 11.17 16.72 -6.83
C ILE A 452 12.58 16.51 -7.40
N ASN A 453 12.79 16.78 -8.69
CA ASN A 453 14.12 16.70 -9.29
C ASN A 453 15.14 17.60 -8.58
N GLY A 454 14.78 18.85 -8.27
CA GLY A 454 15.67 19.80 -7.58
C GLY A 454 16.00 19.38 -6.14
N VAL A 455 14.99 18.94 -5.39
CA VAL A 455 15.15 18.51 -3.99
C VAL A 455 15.97 17.21 -3.93
N LEU A 456 15.60 16.18 -4.72
CA LEU A 456 16.33 14.91 -4.74
C LEU A 456 17.77 15.09 -5.20
N PHE A 457 18.06 15.96 -6.18
CA PHE A 457 19.45 16.25 -6.58
C PHE A 457 20.30 16.74 -5.40
N SER A 458 19.72 17.57 -4.55
CA SER A 458 20.40 18.15 -3.38
C SER A 458 20.62 17.09 -2.29
N ILE A 459 19.61 16.26 -2.03
CA ILE A 459 19.70 15.12 -1.12
C ILE A 459 20.75 14.11 -1.60
N ILE A 460 20.77 13.79 -2.90
CA ILE A 460 21.75 12.86 -3.50
C ILE A 460 23.18 13.38 -3.28
N ASN A 461 23.43 14.67 -3.49
CA ASN A 461 24.76 15.24 -3.30
C ASN A 461 25.21 15.15 -1.84
N HIS A 462 24.30 15.45 -0.90
CA HIS A 462 24.59 15.32 0.52
C HIS A 462 24.86 13.88 0.95
N LEU A 463 24.02 12.93 0.53
CA LEU A 463 24.22 11.50 0.84
C LEU A 463 25.53 10.96 0.23
N LYS A 464 25.99 11.51 -0.90
CA LYS A 464 27.32 11.21 -1.46
C LYS A 464 28.46 11.81 -0.63
N GLU A 465 28.29 13.02 -0.10
CA GLU A 465 29.26 13.67 0.80
C GLU A 465 29.41 12.91 2.13
N GLU A 466 28.31 12.39 2.67
CA GLU A 466 28.31 11.53 3.87
C GLU A 466 28.83 10.10 3.62
N GLY A 467 29.07 9.73 2.36
CA GLY A 467 29.50 8.38 1.99
C GLY A 467 28.40 7.31 2.12
N ARG A 468 27.14 7.72 2.28
CA ARG A 468 25.97 6.82 2.34
C ARG A 468 25.55 6.31 0.95
N LEU A 469 25.87 7.05 -0.11
CA LEU A 469 25.70 6.61 -1.49
C LEU A 469 27.05 6.33 -2.15
N VAL A 470 27.16 5.19 -2.81
CA VAL A 470 28.31 4.86 -3.65
C VAL A 470 28.28 5.78 -4.88
N ARG A 471 29.43 6.38 -5.25
CA ARG A 471 29.57 7.17 -6.48
C ARG A 471 29.44 6.26 -7.70
N ASN A 472 28.22 5.95 -8.12
CA ASN A 472 27.98 5.40 -9.45
C ASN A 472 27.96 6.58 -10.42
N ASN A 473 29.07 6.72 -11.16
CA ASN A 473 29.25 7.70 -12.25
C ASN A 473 28.33 7.40 -13.43
#